data_AF-I0X5Y2-F1
#
_entry.id   AF-I0X5Y2-F1
#
_cell.length_a   1.000
_cell.length_b   1.000
_cell.length_c   1.000
_cell.angle_alpha   90.00
_cell.angle_beta   90.00
_cell.angle_gamma   90.00
#
_symmetry.space_group_name_H-M   'P 1'
#
loop_
_entity.id
_entity.type
_entity.pdbx_description
1 polymer ?
#
loop_
_entity_poly.entity_id
_entity_poly.type
_entity_poly.pdbx_seq_one_letter_code
_entity_poly.pdbx_strand_id
1 'polypeptide(L)' 'MTKEDFLFKIETKTEWSFNYKGKEYNLTYGVDNSGRDYILLGRTFEGEKYYSVKELFNKARIENHFFREMLEDL' A
#
# COMPACT_ATOMS: atom_id res chain seq x y z
N MET A 1 11.45 -3.01 -7.43
CA MET A 1 11.28 -2.91 -5.97
C MET A 1 10.89 -4.28 -5.49
N THR A 2 11.52 -4.79 -4.45
CA THR A 2 11.17 -6.12 -3.95
C THR A 2 9.99 -6.05 -2.97
N LYS A 3 9.38 -7.20 -2.67
CA LYS A 3 8.41 -7.33 -1.57
C LYS A 3 8.98 -6.83 -0.24
N GLU A 4 10.25 -7.12 0.01
CA GLU A 4 10.95 -6.78 1.25
C GLU A 4 11.14 -5.26 1.37
N ASP A 5 11.51 -4.58 0.29
CA ASP A 5 11.59 -3.10 0.26
C ASP A 5 10.25 -2.46 0.59
N PHE A 6 9.16 -3.02 0.05
CA PHE A 6 7.81 -2.52 0.28
C PHE A 6 7.36 -2.76 1.73
N LEU A 7 7.63 -3.95 2.28
CA LEU A 7 7.39 -4.26 3.69
C LEU A 7 8.18 -3.33 4.60
N PHE A 8 9.47 -3.12 4.30
CA PHE A 8 10.32 -2.21 5.05
C PHE A 8 9.76 -0.79 5.06
N LYS A 9 9.25 -0.30 3.93
CA LYS A 9 8.58 1.02 3.86
C LYS A 9 7.35 1.08 4.76
N ILE A 10 6.52 0.03 4.76
CA ILE A 10 5.35 -0.05 5.64
C ILE A 10 5.74 -0.06 7.11
N GLU A 11 6.71 -0.90 7.49
CA GLU A 11 7.18 -1.04 8.87
C GLU A 11 7.83 0.25 9.39
N THR A 12 8.56 0.96 8.54
CA THR A 12 9.20 2.24 8.86
C THR A 12 8.26 3.44 8.71
N LYS A 13 7.00 3.23 8.32
CA LYS A 13 6.04 4.29 7.98
C LYS A 13 6.61 5.31 6.98
N THR A 14 7.43 4.84 6.04
CA THR A 14 8.00 5.67 4.97
C THR A 14 6.94 5.91 3.91
N GLU A 15 6.57 7.18 3.71
CA GLU A 15 5.68 7.58 2.63
C GLU A 15 6.33 7.39 1.27
N TRP A 16 5.54 7.00 0.28
CA TRP A 16 6.07 6.68 -1.03
C TRP A 16 5.03 6.85 -2.14
N SER A 17 5.44 7.54 -3.21
CA SER A 17 4.66 7.72 -4.43
C SER A 17 5.30 6.97 -5.59
N PHE A 18 4.48 6.34 -6.43
CA PHE A 18 4.96 5.58 -7.57
C PHE A 18 3.96 5.53 -8.72
N ASN A 19 4.46 5.28 -9.93
CA ASN A 19 3.64 5.12 -11.12
C ASN A 19 3.50 3.64 -11.48
N TYR A 20 2.26 3.20 -11.71
CA TYR A 20 1.94 1.86 -12.20
C TYR A 20 0.89 1.92 -13.30
N LYS A 21 1.20 1.32 -14.46
CA LYS A 21 0.34 1.34 -15.67
C LYS A 21 -0.16 2.75 -16.04
N GLY A 22 0.72 3.74 -15.95
CA GLY A 22 0.42 5.14 -16.27
C GLY A 22 -0.42 5.88 -15.23
N LYS A 23 -0.59 5.32 -14.03
CA LYS A 23 -1.36 5.92 -12.94
C LYS A 23 -0.48 6.08 -11.70
N GLU A 24 -0.62 7.20 -11.02
CA GLU A 24 0.11 7.50 -9.80
C GLU A 24 -0.61 6.90 -8.59
N TYR A 25 0.17 6.27 -7.72
CA TYR A 25 -0.25 5.66 -6.47
C TYR A 25 0.58 6.22 -5.32
N ASN A 26 -0.04 6.32 -4.15
CA ASN A 26 0.59 6.79 -2.94
C ASN A 26 0.38 5.81 -1.79
N LEU A 27 1.45 5.55 -1.07
CA LEU A 27 1.49 4.92 0.23
C LEU A 27 1.72 6.02 1.28
N THR A 28 0.71 6.28 2.10
CA THR A 28 0.80 7.24 3.21
C THR A 28 0.23 6.63 4.48
N TYR A 29 0.33 7.36 5.60
CA TYR A 29 -0.10 6.89 6.91
C TYR A 29 -0.94 7.98 7.59
N GLY A 30 -1.79 7.58 8.51
CA GLY A 30 -2.56 8.52 9.31
C GLY A 30 -3.23 7.87 10.49
N VAL A 31 -4.04 8.66 11.19
CA VAL A 31 -4.81 8.26 12.36
C VAL A 31 -6.28 8.55 12.07
N ASP A 32 -7.17 7.58 12.29
CA ASP A 32 -8.61 7.78 12.11
C ASP A 32 -9.25 8.58 13.27
N ASN A 33 -10.52 8.91 13.13
CA ASN A 33 -11.26 9.67 14.16
C ASN A 33 -11.38 8.95 15.50
N SER A 34 -11.09 7.65 15.54
CA SER A 34 -11.07 6.82 16.76
C SER A 34 -9.66 6.68 17.35
N GLY A 35 -8.65 7.36 16.79
CA GLY A 35 -7.26 7.27 17.25
C GLY A 35 -6.50 6.05 16.74
N ARG A 36 -7.01 5.33 15.72
CA ARG A 36 -6.34 4.14 15.18
C ARG A 36 -5.46 4.49 14.00
N ASP A 37 -4.21 4.05 14.06
CA ASP A 37 -3.26 4.11 12.95
C ASP A 37 -3.79 3.33 11.74
N TYR A 38 -3.64 3.92 10.55
CA TYR A 38 -3.94 3.27 9.29
C TYR A 38 -2.83 3.52 8.26
N ILE A 39 -2.71 2.56 7.35
CA ILE A 39 -1.97 2.65 6.09
C ILE A 39 -2.98 3.09 5.03
N LEU A 40 -2.67 4.11 4.25
CA LEU A 40 -3.46 4.53 3.09
C LEU A 40 -2.70 4.11 1.84
N LEU A 41 -3.31 3.29 1.00
CA LEU A 41 -2.73 2.91 -0.27
C LEU A 41 -3.79 2.96 -1.37
N GLY A 42 -3.44 3.62 -2.48
CA GLY A 42 -4.25 3.63 -3.69
C GLY A 42 -3.81 4.75 -4.60
N ARG A 43 -4.64 5.08 -5.59
CA ARG A 43 -4.33 6.19 -6.47
C ARG A 43 -4.32 7.51 -5.71
N THR A 44 -3.59 8.49 -6.24
CA THR A 44 -3.66 9.86 -5.75
C THR A 44 -5.14 10.28 -5.66
N PHE A 45 -5.58 10.68 -4.47
CA PHE A 45 -6.97 11.04 -4.11
C PHE A 45 -8.02 9.90 -4.02
N GLU A 46 -7.65 8.64 -4.26
CA GLU A 46 -8.56 7.47 -4.20
C GLU A 46 -7.98 6.33 -3.32
N GLY A 47 -7.22 6.68 -2.29
CA GLY A 47 -6.58 5.70 -1.40
C GLY A 47 -7.56 4.95 -0.50
N GLU A 48 -7.34 3.65 -0.30
CA GLU A 48 -8.06 2.85 0.68
C GLU A 48 -7.27 2.75 2.00
N LYS A 49 -7.97 2.76 3.14
CA LYS A 49 -7.39 2.64 4.47
C LYS A 49 -7.30 1.18 4.89
N TYR A 50 -6.18 0.80 5.47
CA TYR A 50 -5.89 -0.52 6.00
C TYR A 50 -5.34 -0.40 7.42
N TYR A 51 -5.86 -1.19 8.35
CA TYR A 51 -5.50 -1.12 9.77
C TYR A 51 -4.43 -2.14 10.16
N SER A 52 -3.96 -2.95 9.20
CA SER A 52 -2.81 -3.81 9.38
C SER A 52 -2.16 -4.16 8.05
N VAL A 53 -0.88 -4.53 8.10
CA VAL A 53 -0.15 -5.11 6.97
C VAL A 53 -0.88 -6.34 6.43
N LYS A 54 -1.39 -7.20 7.32
CA LYS A 54 -2.16 -8.41 6.94
C LYS A 54 -3.43 -8.06 6.17
N GLU A 55 -4.17 -7.04 6.60
CA GLU A 55 -5.36 -6.56 5.90
C GLU A 55 -5.02 -6.04 4.51
N LEU A 56 -3.96 -5.23 4.41
CA LEU A 56 -3.43 -4.73 3.15
C LEU A 56 -3.10 -5.87 2.18
N PHE A 57 -2.35 -6.88 2.60
CA PHE A 57 -2.03 -8.03 1.74
C PHE A 57 -3.26 -8.89 1.40
N ASN A 58 -4.17 -9.11 2.35
CA ASN A 58 -5.35 -9.93 2.11
C ASN A 58 -6.31 -9.25 1.11
N LYS A 59 -6.54 -7.95 1.24
CA LYS A 59 -7.37 -7.19 0.29
C LYS A 59 -6.67 -6.97 -1.04
N ALA A 60 -5.36 -6.67 -1.03
CA ALA A 60 -4.55 -6.58 -2.23
C ALA A 60 -4.57 -7.86 -3.07
N ARG A 61 -4.60 -9.05 -2.43
CA ARG A 61 -4.74 -10.34 -3.13
C ARG A 61 -6.07 -10.50 -3.89
N ILE A 62 -7.11 -9.75 -3.54
CA ILE A 62 -8.46 -9.89 -4.09
C ILE A 62 -8.71 -8.92 -5.26
N GLU A 63 -8.00 -7.80 -5.36
CA GLU A 63 -8.25 -6.81 -6.44
C GLU A 63 -7.03 -6.43 -7.32
N ASN A 64 -5.79 -6.78 -6.98
CA ASN A 64 -4.65 -6.09 -7.59
C ASN A 64 -3.76 -6.96 -8.49
N HIS A 65 -3.94 -6.81 -9.81
CA HIS A 65 -2.87 -7.06 -10.79
C HIS A 65 -1.56 -6.36 -10.38
N PHE A 66 -1.65 -5.19 -9.74
CA PHE A 66 -0.50 -4.43 -9.22
C PHE A 66 0.35 -5.24 -8.23
N PHE A 67 -0.25 -5.72 -7.14
CA PHE A 67 0.45 -6.50 -6.14
C PHE A 67 0.84 -7.87 -6.65
N ARG A 68 0.05 -8.47 -7.54
CA ARG A 68 0.39 -9.75 -8.14
C ARG A 68 1.63 -9.64 -9.03
N GLU A 69 1.66 -8.69 -9.96
CA GLU A 69 2.83 -8.46 -10.84
C GLU A 69 4.04 -7.95 -10.05
N MET A 70 3.85 -7.05 -9.08
CA MET A 70 4.95 -6.56 -8.23
C MET A 70 5.54 -7.65 -7.31
N LEU A 71 4.81 -8.75 -7.06
CA LEU A 71 5.27 -9.90 -6.27
C LEU A 71 5.69 -11.11 -7.12
N GLU A 72 5.25 -11.21 -8.39
CA GLU A 72 5.60 -12.27 -9.34
C GLU A 72 6.84 -11.92 -10.19
N ASP A 73 7.24 -10.64 -10.34
CA ASP A 73 8.51 -10.22 -10.99
C ASP A 73 9.75 -10.39 -10.07
N LEU A 74 9.74 -11.41 -9.20
CA LEU A 74 10.87 -11.87 -8.39
C LEU A 74 11.20 -13.34 -8.68
#